data_AF-A0A484WDF1-F1
#
_entry.id   AF-A0A484WDF1-F1
#
_cell.length_a   1.000
_cell.length_b   1.000
_cell.length_c   1.000
_cell.angle_alpha   90.00
_cell.angle_beta   90.00
_cell.angle_gamma   90.00
#
_symmetry.space_group_name_H-M   'P 1'
#
loop_
_entity.id
_entity.type
_entity.pdbx_description
1 polymer ?
#
loop_
_entity_poly.entity_id
_entity_poly.type
_entity_poly.pdbx_seq_one_letter_code
_entity_poly.pdbx_strand_id
1 'polypeptide(L)' 'MAMVNLSAVAAPAGTFPVVLGAGWPGVLLHEAVGHGLEGDFNRRGTSVFSGQMGAARLLRTVHRG' A
#
# COMPACT_ATOMS: atom_id res chain seq x y z
N MET A 1 -15.84 -16.31 -8.13
CA MET A 1 -16.01 -14.84 -8.07
C MET A 1 -17.43 -14.40 -8.42
N ALA A 2 -18.05 -14.88 -9.51
CA ALA A 2 -19.39 -14.41 -9.94
C ALA A 2 -20.50 -14.52 -8.88
N MET A 3 -20.68 -15.70 -8.26
CA MET A 3 -21.71 -15.86 -7.22
C MET A 3 -21.45 -15.03 -5.96
N VAL A 4 -20.18 -14.83 -5.59
CA VAL A 4 -19.78 -14.01 -4.44
C VAL A 4 -20.15 -12.54 -4.67
N ASN A 5 -19.92 -12.04 -5.89
CA ASN A 5 -20.29 -10.68 -6.26
C ASN A 5 -21.81 -10.49 -6.31
N LEU A 6 -22.56 -11.51 -6.74
CA LEU A 6 -24.03 -11.46 -6.84
C LEU A 6 -24.71 -11.32 -5.47
N SER A 7 -24.17 -11.97 -4.43
CA SER A 7 -24.72 -11.94 -3.07
C SER A 7 -24.08 -10.87 -2.17
N ALA A 8 -23.25 -9.97 -2.72
CA ALA A 8 -22.55 -8.98 -1.93
C ALA A 8 -23.49 -7.90 -1.37
N VAL A 9 -23.25 -7.49 -0.12
CA VAL A 9 -23.91 -6.33 0.50
C VAL A 9 -23.01 -5.10 0.43
N ALA A 10 -23.52 -3.93 0.83
CA ALA A 10 -22.71 -2.72 0.90
C ALA A 10 -21.53 -2.88 1.86
N ALA A 11 -20.34 -2.45 1.43
CA ALA A 11 -19.14 -2.46 2.26
C ALA A 11 -19.22 -1.37 3.36
N PRO A 12 -18.69 -1.62 4.57
CA PRO A 12 -18.63 -0.62 5.62
C PRO A 12 -17.68 0.52 5.24
N ALA A 13 -17.98 1.73 5.72
CA ALA A 13 -17.15 2.92 5.52
C ALA A 13 -16.39 3.28 6.80
N GLY A 14 -15.13 3.70 6.67
CA GLY A 14 -14.29 4.15 7.77
C GLY A 14 -12.93 3.46 7.81
N THR A 15 -12.20 3.68 8.91
CA THR A 15 -10.92 3.01 9.17
C THR A 15 -11.16 1.72 9.93
N PHE A 16 -10.66 0.60 9.41
CA PHE A 16 -10.77 -0.71 10.05
C PHE A 16 -9.54 -1.55 9.72
N PRO A 17 -9.20 -2.55 10.56
CA PRO A 17 -8.20 -3.56 10.20
C PRO A 17 -8.64 -4.32 8.94
N VAL A 18 -7.72 -4.46 7.97
CA VAL A 18 -7.97 -5.19 6.71
C VAL A 18 -6.99 -6.34 6.60
N VAL A 19 -7.51 -7.53 6.30
CA VAL A 19 -6.68 -8.71 5.99
C VAL A 19 -6.58 -8.85 4.48
N LEU A 20 -5.36 -8.89 3.97
CA LEU A 20 -5.09 -9.16 2.55
C LEU A 20 -4.68 -10.61 2.37
N GLY A 21 -5.30 -11.28 1.40
CA GLY A 21 -4.88 -12.62 0.98
C GLY A 21 -3.51 -12.58 0.29
N ALA A 22 -2.86 -13.75 0.21
CA ALA A 22 -1.62 -13.88 -0.54
C ALA A 22 -1.84 -13.72 -2.06
N GLY A 23 -0.77 -13.38 -2.79
CA GLY A 23 -0.79 -13.27 -4.25
C GLY A 23 -1.16 -11.88 -4.74
N TRP A 24 -2.17 -11.79 -5.61
CA TRP A 24 -2.57 -10.54 -6.29
C TRP A 24 -2.82 -9.32 -5.37
N PRO A 25 -3.35 -9.47 -4.13
CA PRO A 25 -3.46 -8.34 -3.21
C PRO A 25 -2.12 -7.65 -2.88
N GLY A 26 -0.99 -8.26 -3.24
CA GLY A 26 0.33 -7.63 -3.27
C GLY A 26 0.43 -6.37 -4.14
N VAL A 27 -0.59 -6.06 -4.95
CA VAL A 27 -0.76 -4.73 -5.59
C VAL A 27 -0.68 -3.60 -4.57
N LEU A 28 -1.08 -3.81 -3.30
CA LEU A 28 -0.88 -2.80 -2.26
C LEU A 28 0.60 -2.42 -2.11
N LEU A 29 1.52 -3.38 -2.17
CA LEU A 29 2.95 -3.10 -2.07
C LEU A 29 3.46 -2.38 -3.32
N HIS A 30 2.97 -2.76 -4.50
CA HIS A 30 3.31 -2.11 -5.76
C HIS A 30 2.98 -0.61 -5.72
N GLU A 31 1.78 -0.26 -5.27
CA GLU A 31 1.34 1.14 -5.22
C GLU A 31 1.94 1.90 -4.03
N ALA A 32 1.91 1.31 -2.83
CA ALA A 32 2.31 1.99 -1.61
C ALA A 32 3.81 2.31 -1.58
N VAL A 33 4.64 1.45 -2.19
CA VAL A 33 6.10 1.62 -2.18
C VAL A 33 6.77 1.36 -3.52
N GLY A 34 6.24 0.46 -4.37
CA GLY A 34 6.89 0.07 -5.63
C GLY A 34 7.20 1.26 -6.52
N HIS A 35 6.17 2.00 -6.95
CA HIS A 35 6.36 3.21 -7.76
C HIS A 35 7.20 4.27 -7.04
N GLY A 36 6.97 4.47 -5.73
CA GLY A 36 7.75 5.43 -4.95
C GLY A 36 9.24 5.10 -4.87
N LEU A 37 9.63 3.84 -5.06
CA LEU A 37 11.03 3.40 -5.04
C LEU A 37 11.66 3.34 -6.44
N GLU A 38 10.94 3.74 -7.49
CA GLU A 38 11.49 3.81 -8.84
C GLU A 38 12.64 4.83 -8.91
N GLY A 39 13.71 4.42 -9.59
CA GLY A 39 15.00 5.12 -9.54
C GLY A 39 14.99 6.48 -10.22
N ASP A 40 14.10 6.71 -11.18
CA ASP A 40 13.97 8.00 -11.87
C ASP A 40 13.38 9.07 -10.94
N PHE A 41 12.34 8.76 -10.16
CA PHE A 41 11.79 9.67 -9.15
C PHE A 41 12.77 9.93 -8.02
N ASN A 42 13.48 8.90 -7.57
CA ASN A 42 14.49 9.03 -6.51
C ASN A 42 15.72 9.82 -6.99
N ARG A 43 16.16 9.64 -8.24
CA ARG A 43 17.24 10.42 -8.85
C ARG A 43 16.85 11.89 -9.04
N ARG A 44 15.58 12.17 -9.36
CA ARG A 44 15.04 13.53 -9.51
C ARG A 44 14.65 14.19 -8.19
N GLY A 45 14.64 13.45 -7.08
CA GLY A 45 14.22 13.95 -5.77
C GLY A 45 12.70 14.14 -5.62
N THR A 46 11.89 13.64 -6.55
CA THR A 46 10.44 13.85 -6.57
C THR A 46 9.66 12.76 -5.84
N SER A 47 10.33 11.66 -5.45
CA SER A 47 9.73 10.63 -4.61
C SER A 47 9.75 11.04 -3.13
N VAL A 48 8.71 10.68 -2.38
CA VAL A 48 8.68 10.75 -0.90
C VAL A 48 9.79 9.92 -0.23
N PHE A 49 10.38 8.97 -0.96
CA PHE A 49 11.48 8.11 -0.52
C PHE A 49 12.88 8.63 -0.89
N SER A 50 12.97 9.74 -1.63
CA SER A 50 14.26 10.30 -2.07
C SER A 50 15.15 10.65 -0.88
N GLY A 51 16.39 10.16 -0.89
CA GLY A 51 17.34 10.38 0.20
C GLY A 51 16.98 9.69 1.53
N GLN A 52 16.01 8.78 1.55
CA GLN A 52 15.58 8.06 2.76
C GLN A 52 16.19 6.65 2.89
N MET A 53 17.21 6.31 2.09
CA MET A 53 17.89 5.01 2.21
C MET A 53 18.49 4.84 3.61
N GLY A 54 18.22 3.70 4.26
CA GLY A 54 18.64 3.41 5.62
C GLY A 54 17.69 3.91 6.73
N ALA A 55 16.64 4.67 6.38
CA ALA A 55 15.62 5.09 7.36
C ALA A 55 14.53 4.02 7.54
N ALA A 56 14.21 3.67 8.78
CA ALA A 56 13.14 2.72 9.11
C ALA A 56 11.74 3.37 9.05
N ARG A 57 11.35 3.92 7.90
CA ARG A 57 10.08 4.65 7.73
C ARG A 57 8.89 3.75 7.39
N LEU A 58 9.15 2.55 6.86
CA LEU A 58 8.11 1.60 6.43
C LEU A 58 7.29 1.03 7.60
N LEU A 59 7.91 0.89 8.78
CA LEU A 59 7.28 0.29 9.96
C LEU A 59 6.61 1.33 10.88
N ARG A 60 6.91 2.62 10.72
CA ARG A 60 6.47 3.66 11.68
C ARG A 60 5.13 4.31 11.35
N THR A 61 4.61 4.13 10.13
CA THR A 61 3.37 4.78 9.68
C THR A 61 2.10 4.07 10.16
N VAL A 62 2.21 2.82 10.65
CA VAL A 62 1.04 2.01 11.08
C VAL A 62 0.78 2.13 12.59
N HIS A 63 1.70 2.71 13.37
CA HIS A 63 1.62 2.76 14.84
C HIS A 63 1.27 4.14 15.42
N ARG A 64 0.67 5.03 14.64
CA ARG A 64 0.07 6.26 15.18
C ARG A 64 -1.42 6.27 14.89
N GLY A 65 -2.15 5.58 15.76
CA GLY A 65 -3.56 5.85 16.04
C GLY A 65 -3.69 7.03 16.99
#